data_AF-A0A9D6KTB7-F1
#
_entry.id   AF-A0A9D6KTB7-F1
#
_cell.length_a   1.000
_cell.length_b   1.000
_cell.length_c   1.000
_cell.angle_alpha   90.00
_cell.angle_beta   90.00
_cell.angle_gamma   90.00
#
_symmetry.space_group_name_H-M   'P 1'
#
loop_
_entity.id
_entity.type
_entity.pdbx_description
1 polymer ?
#
loop_
_entity_poly.entity_id
_entity_poly.type
_entity_poly.pdbx_seq_one_letter_code
_entity_poly.pdbx_strand_id
1 'polypeptide(L)' 'MRSQDLQVFEAAVGAIREEGRYRVFADIMRERGRFPHATLRREDGST' A
#
# COMPACT_ATOMS: atom_id res chain seq x y z
N MET A 1 15.04 17.74 5.48
CA MET A 1 13.62 18.09 5.28
C MET A 1 13.26 19.14 6.31
N ARG A 2 12.60 20.22 5.92
CA ARG A 2 12.17 21.25 6.88
C ARG A 2 10.99 20.67 7.69
N SER A 3 10.84 21.07 8.94
CA SER A 3 9.69 20.65 9.77
C SER A 3 8.35 20.97 9.13
N GLN A 4 8.29 22.06 8.35
CA GLN A 4 7.13 22.45 7.58
C GLN A 4 6.74 21.42 6.51
N ASP A 5 7.71 20.78 5.87
CA ASP A 5 7.43 19.80 4.81
C ASP A 5 6.73 18.55 5.40
N LEU A 6 7.16 18.10 6.59
CA LEU A 6 6.53 16.98 7.31
C LEU A 6 5.04 17.24 7.56
N GLN A 7 4.71 18.41 8.11
CA GLN A 7 3.33 18.79 8.42
C GLN A 7 2.44 18.80 7.17
N VAL A 8 2.96 19.28 6.04
CA VAL A 8 2.23 19.31 4.77
C VAL A 8 1.92 17.88 4.29
N PHE A 9 2.90 16.97 4.34
CA PHE A 9 2.68 15.59 3.94
C PHE A 9 1.73 14.83 4.88
N GLU A 10 1.85 15.04 6.18
CA GLU A 10 0.94 14.43 7.17
C GLU A 10 -0.52 14.86 6.95
N ALA A 11 -0.75 16.15 6.75
CA ALA A 11 -2.09 16.68 6.47
C ALA A 11 -2.67 16.12 5.16
N ALA A 12 -1.85 16.07 4.09
CA ALA A 12 -2.29 15.54 2.80
C ALA A 12 -2.63 14.04 2.87
N VAL A 13 -1.84 13.25 3.58
CA VAL A 13 -2.12 11.82 3.81
C VAL A 13 -3.36 11.63 4.68
N GLY A 14 -3.55 12.47 5.71
CA GLY A 14 -4.72 12.48 6.57
C GLY A 14 -6.02 12.67 5.77
N ALA A 15 -6.08 13.69 4.93
CA ALA A 15 -7.26 13.96 4.09
C ALA A 15 -7.65 12.76 3.21
N ILE A 16 -6.67 12.11 2.57
CA ILE A 16 -6.94 10.94 1.70
C ILE A 16 -7.50 9.74 2.50
N ARG A 17 -7.08 9.59 3.77
CA ARG A 17 -7.62 8.56 4.68
C ARG A 17 -9.05 8.87 5.10
N GLU A 18 -9.34 10.13 5.46
CA GLU A 18 -10.69 10.59 5.81
C GLU A 18 -11.67 10.43 4.65
N GLU A 19 -11.24 10.72 3.43
CA GLU A 19 -12.04 10.51 2.21
C GLU A 19 -12.25 9.03 1.85
N GLY A 20 -11.58 8.10 2.54
CA GLY A 20 -11.67 6.65 2.26
C GLY A 20 -10.98 6.21 0.96
N ARG A 21 -10.17 7.08 0.35
CA ARG A 21 -9.48 6.82 -0.93
C ARG A 21 -8.02 6.39 -0.75
N TYR A 22 -7.57 6.22 0.49
CA TYR A 22 -6.23 5.72 0.81
C TYR A 22 -6.09 4.27 0.35
N ARG A 23 -5.02 3.97 -0.38
CA ARG A 23 -4.79 2.64 -0.98
C ARG A 23 -3.75 1.87 -0.19
N VAL A 24 -4.08 0.64 0.18
CA VAL A 24 -3.13 -0.35 0.67
C VAL A 24 -2.93 -1.38 -0.44
N PHE A 25 -1.71 -1.49 -0.95
CA PHE A 25 -1.42 -2.40 -2.05
C PHE A 25 -1.20 -3.83 -1.50
N ALA A 26 -1.87 -4.79 -2.12
CA ALA A 26 -1.60 -6.21 -1.88
C ALA A 26 -0.34 -6.62 -2.64
N ASP A 27 0.56 -7.29 -1.95
CA ASP A 27 1.80 -7.81 -2.52
C ASP A 27 1.57 -9.24 -3.02
N ILE A 28 1.27 -9.38 -4.31
CA ILE A 28 0.93 -10.67 -4.90
C ILE A 28 1.91 -11.13 -5.97
N MET A 29 2.15 -12.44 -6.00
CA MET A 29 2.91 -13.11 -7.04
C MET A 29 1.96 -13.98 -7.87
N ARG A 30 1.75 -13.61 -9.14
CA ARG A 30 0.92 -14.41 -10.06
C ARG A 30 1.64 -15.68 -10.48
N GLU A 31 0.88 -16.77 -10.64
CA GLU A 31 1.42 -18.05 -11.05
C GLU A 31 1.51 -18.17 -12.59
N ARG A 32 2.73 -18.26 -13.13
CA ARG A 32 2.95 -18.42 -14.58
C ARG A 32 2.30 -19.71 -15.07
N GLY A 33 1.43 -19.61 -16.08
CA GLY A 33 0.73 -20.76 -16.67
C GLY A 33 -0.54 -21.18 -15.91
N ARG A 34 -0.86 -20.54 -14.77
CA ARG A 34 -2.05 -20.81 -13.96
C ARG A 34 -2.91 -19.56 -13.76
N PHE A 35 -3.19 -18.82 -14.83
CA PHE A 35 -4.14 -17.70 -14.74
C PHE A 35 -5.52 -18.23 -14.30
N PRO A 36 -6.20 -17.61 -13.31
CA PRO A 36 -5.93 -16.31 -12.69
C PRO A 36 -5.25 -16.35 -11.29
N HIS A 37 -4.62 -17.45 -10.90
CA HIS A 37 -4.11 -17.65 -9.53
C HIS A 37 -2.90 -16.77 -9.17
N ALA A 38 -2.82 -16.41 -7.89
CA ALA A 38 -1.71 -15.69 -7.29
C ALA A 38 -1.56 -16.03 -5.81
N THR A 39 -0.35 -15.86 -5.28
CA THR A 39 -0.01 -16.02 -3.86
C THR A 39 0.25 -14.66 -3.23
N LEU A 40 -0.21 -14.44 -2.00
CA LEU A 40 0.02 -13.19 -1.26
C LEU A 40 1.30 -13.32 -0.44
N ARG A 41 2.25 -12.39 -0.62
CA ARG A 41 3.39 -12.26 0.28
C ARG A 41 2.97 -11.49 1.52
N ARG A 42 3.11 -12.10 2.69
CA ARG A 42 2.86 -11.46 3.99
C ARG A 42 4.10 -10.69 4.44
N GLU A 43 3.91 -9.77 5.39
CA GLU A 43 4.98 -8.93 5.94
C GLU A 43 6.07 -9.73 6.66
N ASP A 44 5.72 -10.90 7.20
CA ASP A 44 6.66 -11.84 7.83
C ASP A 44 7.47 -12.67 6.82
N GLY A 45 7.29 -12.42 5.52
CA GLY A 45 7.95 -13.13 4.44
C GLY A 45 7.31 -14.48 4.08
N SER A 46 6.23 -14.88 4.75
CA SER A 46 5.46 -16.07 4.38
C SER A 46 4.61 -15.85 3.13
N THR A 47 4.19 -16.95 2.51
CA THR A 47 3.33 -16.99 1.33
C THR A 47 2.02 -17.73 1.58
#